data_AF-A0A934B784-F1
#
_entry.id   AF-A0A934B784-F1
#
_cell.length_a   1.000
_cell.length_b   1.000
_cell.length_c   1.000
_cell.angle_alpha   90.00
_cell.angle_beta   90.00
_cell.angle_gamma   90.00
#
_symmetry.space_group_name_H-M   'P 1'
#
loop_
_entity.id
_entity.type
_entity.pdbx_description
1 polymer ?
#
loop_
_entity_poly.entity_id
_entity_poly.type
_entity_poly.pdbx_seq_one_letter_code
_entity_poly.pdbx_strand_id
1 'polypeptide(L)'
;MFLTTPPGDQTCLFVVEQGGTIRVLDRATGSVLSTFLTVTGITSGGERGLLGLAFDPNYNANDRCYVNYTDANGAIARFVVSAPNPNVADPNSRVILVSIPHPRNSLHKWNSQSICPQRRGSAGVELWVAESMAIFV
;
A
#
# COMPACT_ATOMS: atom_id res chain seq x y z
N MET A 1 -5.22 1.35 -12.42
CA MET A 1 -4.54 2.60 -12.01
C MET A 1 -5.29 3.15 -10.82
N PHE A 2 -4.61 3.41 -9.71
CA PHE A 2 -5.21 3.84 -8.45
C PHE A 2 -4.56 5.16 -8.01
N LEU A 3 -5.36 6.08 -7.44
CA LEU A 3 -4.90 7.39 -6.98
C LEU A 3 -5.43 7.65 -5.57
N THR A 4 -4.61 8.27 -4.72
CA THR A 4 -5.01 8.67 -3.36
C THR A 4 -4.25 9.91 -2.89
N THR A 5 -4.61 10.43 -1.72
CA THR A 5 -3.94 11.55 -1.04
C THR A 5 -3.96 11.34 0.48
N PRO A 6 -2.92 11.76 1.24
CA PRO A 6 -2.97 11.70 2.70
C PRO A 6 -4.03 12.64 3.28
N PRO A 7 -4.58 12.34 4.47
CA PRO A 7 -5.56 13.20 5.13
C PRO A 7 -5.05 14.64 5.32
N GLY A 8 -5.76 15.59 4.71
CA GLY A 8 -5.44 17.02 4.79
C GLY A 8 -4.54 17.57 3.68
N ASP A 9 -3.98 16.72 2.81
CA ASP A 9 -3.23 17.17 1.64
C ASP A 9 -4.16 17.44 0.44
N GLN A 10 -4.15 18.69 -0.01
CA GLN A 10 -4.94 19.18 -1.13
C GLN A 10 -4.09 19.51 -2.36
N THR A 11 -2.77 19.36 -2.26
CA THR A 11 -1.79 19.80 -3.25
C THR A 11 -1.20 18.64 -4.02
N CYS A 12 -1.08 17.46 -3.41
CA CYS A 12 -0.47 16.30 -4.04
C CYS A 12 -1.51 15.24 -4.45
N LEU A 13 -1.16 14.48 -5.48
CA LEU A 13 -1.82 13.24 -5.89
C LEU A 13 -0.79 12.11 -5.91
N PHE A 14 -1.11 11.00 -5.27
CA PHE A 14 -0.24 9.82 -5.23
C PHE A 14 -0.80 8.77 -6.19
N VAL A 15 -0.09 8.54 -7.30
CA VAL A 15 -0.47 7.61 -8.36
C VAL A 15 0.27 6.30 -8.16
N VAL A 16 -0.51 5.23 -8.02
CA VAL A 16 0.00 3.86 -7.86
C VAL A 16 0.11 3.21 -9.24
N GLU A 17 1.34 2.91 -9.65
CA GLU A 17 1.66 2.20 -10.87
C GLU A 17 1.82 0.71 -10.57
N GLN A 18 1.20 -0.15 -11.41
CA GLN A 18 1.20 -1.60 -11.24
C GLN A 18 2.63 -2.19 -11.16
N GLY A 19 3.60 -1.55 -11.80
CA GLY A 19 5.01 -1.94 -11.78
C GLY A 19 5.74 -1.71 -10.44
N GLY A 20 5.07 -1.18 -9.42
CA GLY A 20 5.63 -1.03 -8.08
C GLY A 20 6.08 0.38 -7.71
N THR A 21 5.91 1.33 -8.61
CA THR A 21 6.24 2.73 -8.37
C THR A 21 5.01 3.50 -7.93
N ILE A 22 5.19 4.38 -6.94
CA ILE A 22 4.20 5.37 -6.56
C ILE A 22 4.78 6.74 -6.90
N ARG A 23 4.09 7.49 -7.76
CA ARG A 23 4.48 8.85 -8.14
C ARG A 23 3.67 9.89 -7.38
N VAL A 24 4.31 11.02 -7.09
CA VAL A 24 3.63 12.22 -6.59
C VAL A 24 3.45 13.18 -7.73
N LEU A 25 2.24 13.66 -7.93
CA LEU A 25 1.91 14.68 -8.90
C LEU A 25 1.35 15.90 -8.19
N ASP A 26 1.62 17.06 -8.74
CA ASP A 26 0.95 18.29 -8.38
C ASP A 26 -0.51 18.22 -8.85
N ARG A 27 -1.45 18.43 -7.92
CA ARG A 27 -2.88 18.27 -8.18
C ARG A 27 -3.41 19.31 -9.16
N ALA A 28 -2.86 20.53 -9.15
CA ALA A 28 -3.37 21.64 -9.96
C ALA A 28 -2.89 21.54 -11.43
N THR A 29 -1.65 21.12 -11.63
CA THR A 29 -0.99 21.09 -12.94
C THR A 29 -0.89 19.69 -13.54
N GLY A 30 -1.01 18.64 -12.73
CA GLY A 30 -0.75 17.26 -13.15
C GLY A 30 0.74 16.97 -13.39
N SER A 31 1.64 17.88 -13.01
CA SER A 31 3.08 17.68 -13.18
C SER A 31 3.60 16.63 -12.22
N VAL A 32 4.50 15.75 -12.68
CA VAL A 32 5.19 14.81 -11.79
C VAL A 32 6.18 15.58 -10.92
N LEU A 33 6.03 15.50 -9.60
CA LEU A 33 6.88 16.15 -8.61
C LEU A 33 8.04 15.25 -8.19
N SER A 34 7.74 14.00 -7.87
CA SER A 34 8.72 13.04 -7.35
C SER A 34 8.22 11.59 -7.47
N THR A 35 9.11 10.66 -7.12
CA THR A 35 8.73 9.28 -6.76
C THR A 35 8.58 9.20 -5.26
N PHE A 36 7.39 8.78 -4.80
CA PHE A 36 7.11 8.57 -3.37
C PHE A 36 7.78 7.31 -2.84
N LEU A 37 7.61 6.19 -3.55
CA LEU A 37 8.11 4.88 -3.14
C LEU A 37 8.26 3.98 -4.37
N THR A 38 9.30 3.16 -4.39
CA THR A 38 9.41 2.02 -5.30
C THR A 38 9.45 0.75 -4.47
N VAL A 39 8.41 -0.08 -4.60
CA VAL A 39 8.36 -1.40 -3.98
C VAL A 39 9.10 -2.38 -4.88
N THR A 40 10.23 -2.90 -4.41
CA THR A 40 11.07 -3.82 -5.18
C THR A 40 10.63 -5.27 -5.01
N GLY A 41 10.98 -6.11 -6.00
CA GLY A 41 10.73 -7.55 -5.96
C GLY A 41 9.28 -7.94 -6.24
N ILE A 42 8.55 -7.10 -6.98
CA ILE A 42 7.19 -7.43 -7.45
C ILE A 42 7.19 -7.55 -8.97
N THR A 43 6.42 -8.51 -9.49
CA THR A 43 6.13 -8.64 -10.92
C THR A 43 4.77 -8.04 -11.27
N SER A 44 4.63 -7.48 -12.47
CA SER A 44 3.38 -6.87 -12.96
C SER A 44 2.77 -7.66 -14.11
N GLY A 45 1.44 -7.78 -14.13
CA GLY A 45 0.68 -8.36 -15.23
C GLY A 45 -0.61 -9.02 -14.78
N GLY A 46 -1.72 -8.80 -15.51
CA GLY A 46 -3.04 -9.20 -15.06
C GLY A 46 -3.38 -8.50 -13.74
N GLU A 47 -3.70 -9.27 -12.70
CA GLU A 47 -3.92 -8.77 -11.34
C GLU A 47 -2.65 -8.70 -10.50
N ARG A 48 -1.47 -9.09 -11.03
CA ARG A 48 -0.18 -9.00 -10.32
C ARG A 48 0.40 -7.60 -10.37
N GLY A 49 1.02 -7.19 -9.27
CA GLY A 49 1.71 -5.92 -9.14
C GLY A 49 1.25 -5.14 -7.91
N LEU A 50 1.62 -3.86 -7.88
CA LEU A 50 1.16 -2.95 -6.85
C LEU A 50 -0.27 -2.49 -7.14
N LEU A 51 -1.18 -2.72 -6.20
CA LEU A 51 -2.61 -2.53 -6.43
C LEU A 51 -3.20 -1.35 -5.68
N GLY A 52 -2.58 -0.92 -4.57
CA GLY A 52 -3.10 0.19 -3.80
C GLY A 52 -2.15 0.77 -2.78
N LEU A 53 -2.56 1.94 -2.28
CA LEU A 53 -1.90 2.76 -1.28
C LEU A 53 -2.98 3.32 -0.36
N ALA A 54 -2.76 3.24 0.95
CA ALA A 54 -3.59 3.91 1.95
C ALA A 54 -2.69 4.65 2.95
N PHE A 55 -3.06 5.86 3.31
CA PHE A 55 -2.44 6.57 4.43
C PHE A 55 -3.20 6.25 5.71
N ASP A 56 -2.48 6.17 6.82
CA ASP A 56 -3.10 5.97 8.13
C ASP A 56 -4.06 7.14 8.45
N PRO A 57 -5.24 6.90 9.06
CA PRO A 57 -6.13 7.99 9.46
C PRO A 57 -5.45 8.99 10.40
N ASN A 58 -4.48 8.51 11.20
CA ASN A 58 -3.64 9.34 12.07
C ASN A 58 -2.28 9.67 11.41
N TYR A 59 -2.21 9.73 10.08
CA TYR A 59 -0.99 10.01 9.32
C TYR A 59 -0.21 11.21 9.86
N ASN A 60 -0.89 12.31 10.16
CA ASN A 60 -0.28 13.53 10.71
C ASN A 60 0.41 13.34 12.08
N ALA A 61 0.18 12.21 12.75
CA ALA A 61 0.77 11.88 14.03
C ALA A 61 1.74 10.68 13.98
N ASN A 62 1.75 9.89 12.89
CA ASN A 62 2.51 8.65 12.84
C ASN A 62 3.25 8.39 11.52
N ASP A 63 3.02 9.20 10.49
CA ASP A 63 3.66 9.14 9.18
C ASP A 63 3.53 7.77 8.49
N ARG A 64 2.46 7.01 8.78
CA ARG A 64 2.31 5.65 8.23
C ARG A 64 1.52 5.64 6.94
N CYS A 65 2.00 4.83 6.00
CA CYS A 65 1.25 4.41 4.84
C CYS A 65 1.33 2.89 4.66
N TYR A 66 0.40 2.36 3.90
CA TYR A 66 0.21 0.94 3.65
C TYR A 66 0.10 0.71 2.16
N VAL A 67 0.72 -0.34 1.66
CA VAL A 67 0.61 -0.77 0.27
C VAL A 67 0.11 -2.21 0.24
N ASN A 68 -0.70 -2.52 -0.76
CA ASN A 68 -1.09 -3.89 -1.10
C ASN A 68 -0.57 -4.23 -2.49
N TYR A 69 0.06 -5.39 -2.59
CA TYR A 69 0.56 -5.90 -3.86
C TYR A 69 0.37 -7.41 -3.94
N THR A 70 0.26 -7.90 -5.17
CA THR A 70 0.00 -9.29 -5.51
C THR A 70 1.15 -9.81 -6.35
N ASP A 71 1.74 -10.91 -5.91
CA ASP A 71 2.67 -11.73 -6.68
C ASP A 71 2.49 -13.19 -6.24
N ALA A 72 3.49 -14.06 -6.43
CA ALA A 72 3.51 -15.42 -5.90
C ALA A 72 3.21 -15.48 -4.38
N ASN A 73 3.61 -14.44 -3.64
CA ASN A 73 3.19 -14.19 -2.27
C ASN A 73 2.72 -12.74 -2.19
N GLY A 74 1.41 -12.52 -2.28
CA GLY A 74 0.85 -11.18 -2.08
C GLY A 74 1.08 -10.71 -0.65
N ALA A 75 1.10 -9.40 -0.43
CA ALA A 75 1.26 -8.87 0.91
C ALA A 75 0.60 -7.51 1.09
N ILE A 76 0.25 -7.23 2.34
CA ILE A 76 0.00 -5.89 2.84
C ILE A 76 1.23 -5.49 3.66
N ALA A 77 1.86 -4.39 3.27
CA ALA A 77 3.07 -3.88 3.90
C ALA A 77 2.87 -2.44 4.37
N ARG A 78 3.39 -2.14 5.56
CA ARG A 78 3.48 -0.78 6.11
C ARG A 78 4.83 -0.18 5.77
N PHE A 79 4.82 1.12 5.47
CA PHE A 79 6.00 1.97 5.38
C PHE A 79 5.81 3.21 6.25
N VAL A 80 6.92 3.91 6.52
CA VAL A 80 6.96 5.20 7.20
C VAL A 80 7.38 6.26 6.20
N VAL A 81 6.64 7.36 6.16
CA VAL A 81 6.97 8.54 5.37
C VAL A 81 8.14 9.27 6.01
N SER A 82 9.04 9.74 5.16
CA SER A 82 10.25 10.42 5.60
C SER A 82 9.88 11.76 6.25
N ALA A 83 10.18 11.91 7.54
CA ALA A 83 10.01 13.19 8.25
C ALA A 83 10.60 14.42 7.52
N PRO A 84 11.79 14.36 6.88
CA PRO A 84 12.31 15.50 6.14
C PRO A 84 11.61 15.76 4.79
N ASN A 85 10.82 14.83 4.26
CA ASN A 85 10.13 15.00 2.99
C ASN A 85 8.83 14.16 2.92
N PRO A 86 7.64 14.79 3.05
CA PRO A 86 6.36 14.07 3.03
C PRO A 86 6.02 13.45 1.67
N ASN A 87 6.76 13.82 0.62
CA ASN A 87 6.62 13.26 -0.72
C ASN A 87 7.55 12.06 -0.98
N VAL A 88 8.16 11.48 0.07
CA VAL A 88 9.04 10.31 0.00
C VAL A 88 8.81 9.38 1.19
N ALA A 89 8.54 8.09 0.95
CA ALA A 89 8.56 7.06 1.98
C ALA A 89 9.93 6.38 2.08
N ASP A 90 10.34 5.98 3.29
CA ASP A 90 11.58 5.25 3.49
C ASP A 90 11.41 3.79 3.03
N PRO A 91 12.07 3.34 1.94
CA PRO A 91 11.94 1.97 1.45
C PRO A 91 12.46 0.92 2.45
N ASN A 92 13.34 1.31 3.39
CA ASN A 92 13.89 0.41 4.41
C ASN A 92 12.95 0.22 5.61
N SER A 93 11.92 1.06 5.74
CA SER A 93 10.94 0.99 6.82
C SER A 93 9.88 -0.12 6.66
N ARG A 94 9.99 -0.94 5.59
CA ARG A 94 9.01 -1.95 5.21
C ARG A 94 8.76 -2.95 6.34
N VAL A 95 7.51 -3.06 6.75
CA VAL A 95 7.02 -4.11 7.66
C VAL A 95 5.86 -4.85 7.00
N ILE A 96 6.04 -6.15 6.76
CA ILE A 96 4.95 -7.01 6.27
C ILE A 96 3.98 -7.24 7.42
N LEU A 97 2.72 -6.82 7.23
CA LEU A 97 1.65 -7.02 8.21
C LEU A 97 0.89 -8.30 7.91
N VAL A 98 0.60 -8.54 6.63
CA VAL A 98 -0.12 -9.74 6.17
C VAL A 98 0.62 -10.29 4.97
N SER A 99 0.91 -11.59 5.01
CA SER A 99 1.34 -12.35 3.84
C SER A 99 0.19 -13.23 3.37
N ILE A 100 -0.09 -13.16 2.07
CA ILE A 100 -1.15 -13.89 1.39
C ILE A 100 -0.46 -14.80 0.35
N PRO A 101 -0.18 -16.06 0.70
CA PRO A 101 0.41 -17.00 -0.24
C PRO A 101 -0.52 -17.25 -1.43
N HIS A 102 -0.01 -17.10 -2.65
CA HIS A 102 -0.73 -17.50 -3.86
C HIS A 102 -0.07 -18.75 -4.44
N PRO A 103 -0.46 -19.98 -4.02
CA PRO A 103 -0.02 -21.18 -4.72
C PRO A 103 -0.45 -21.06 -6.18
N ARG A 104 0.46 -21.40 -7.12
CA ARG A 104 0.52 -20.98 -8.54
C ARG A 104 -0.76 -21.08 -9.40
N ASN A 105 -1.87 -21.62 -8.90
CA ASN A 105 -3.07 -21.95 -9.68
C ASN A 105 -4.40 -21.54 -9.02
N SER A 106 -4.46 -20.50 -8.18
CA SER A 106 -5.74 -20.03 -7.59
C SER A 106 -5.99 -18.57 -7.91
N LEU A 107 -6.51 -18.32 -9.12
CA LEU A 107 -7.34 -17.15 -9.38
C LEU A 107 -8.67 -17.44 -8.69
N HIS A 108 -9.15 -16.50 -7.87
CA HIS A 108 -10.52 -16.46 -7.33
C HIS A 108 -10.85 -17.31 -6.09
N LYS A 109 -10.39 -16.93 -4.88
CA LYS A 109 -11.04 -17.32 -3.59
C LYS A 109 -10.85 -16.26 -2.48
N TRP A 110 -11.43 -15.06 -2.62
CA TRP A 110 -11.82 -14.26 -1.45
C TRP A 110 -13.12 -14.83 -0.84
N ASN A 111 -13.14 -16.13 -0.53
CA ASN A 111 -14.20 -16.69 0.29
C ASN A 111 -13.60 -17.56 1.39
N SER A 112 -13.61 -16.97 2.58
CA SER A 112 -13.61 -17.67 3.87
C SER A 112 -12.47 -18.68 4.06
N GLN A 113 -11.23 -18.20 4.23
CA GLN A 113 -10.26 -18.90 5.08
C GLN A 113 -9.56 -17.91 6.01
N SER A 114 -10.09 -17.88 7.23
CA SER A 114 -9.41 -17.66 8.51
C SER A 114 -8.06 -16.94 8.44
N ILE A 115 -8.09 -15.63 8.66
CA ILE A 115 -6.98 -14.89 9.26
C ILE A 115 -6.65 -15.60 10.57
N CYS A 116 -5.60 -16.42 10.56
CA CYS A 116 -5.00 -16.98 11.76
C CYS A 116 -4.27 -15.84 12.50
N PRO A 117 -4.76 -15.37 13.66
CA PRO A 117 -4.15 -14.24 14.34
C PRO A 117 -2.97 -14.73 15.18
N GLN A 118 -1.75 -14.68 14.64
CA GLN A 118 -0.57 -14.84 15.49
C GLN A 118 -0.15 -13.52 16.13
N ARG A 119 -0.55 -13.42 17.41
CA ARG A 119 -0.08 -12.56 18.51
C ARG A 119 -0.57 -11.10 18.54
N ARG A 120 -1.51 -10.91 19.48
CA ARG A 120 -2.05 -9.67 20.06
C ARG A 120 -0.99 -8.58 20.30
N GLY A 121 -1.25 -7.41 19.73
CA GLY A 121 -0.63 -6.13 20.09
C GLY A 121 -1.19 -4.90 19.36
N SER A 122 -1.80 -5.06 18.18
CA SER A 122 -2.13 -3.94 17.26
C SER A 122 -3.42 -4.13 16.44
N ALA A 123 -4.35 -4.96 16.93
CA ALA A 123 -5.46 -5.50 16.14
C ALA A 123 -6.42 -4.48 15.50
N GLY A 124 -6.49 -3.22 15.98
CA GLY A 124 -7.39 -2.21 15.43
C GLY A 124 -6.95 -1.65 14.07
N VAL A 125 -5.66 -1.34 13.93
CA VAL A 125 -5.12 -0.75 12.70
C VAL A 125 -4.95 -1.82 11.62
N GLU A 126 -4.49 -3.01 11.99
CA GLU A 126 -4.31 -4.12 11.04
C GLU A 126 -5.63 -4.61 10.44
N LEU A 127 -6.71 -4.65 11.26
CA LEU A 127 -8.04 -5.00 10.79
C LEU A 127 -8.63 -3.91 9.88
N TRP A 128 -8.49 -2.62 10.25
CA TRP A 128 -8.95 -1.51 9.42
C TRP A 128 -8.21 -1.46 8.07
N VAL A 129 -6.89 -1.69 8.07
CA VAL A 129 -6.09 -1.75 6.82
C VAL A 129 -6.57 -2.92 5.97
N ALA A 130 -6.78 -4.10 6.55
CA ALA A 130 -7.30 -5.24 5.82
C ALA A 130 -8.70 -4.96 5.22
N GLU A 131 -9.62 -4.37 5.98
CA GLU A 131 -10.96 -4.02 5.50
C GLU A 131 -10.94 -2.91 4.43
N SER A 132 -10.10 -1.89 4.61
CA SER A 132 -9.99 -0.75 3.69
C SER A 132 -9.27 -1.12 2.39
N MET A 133 -8.39 -2.13 2.42
CA MET A 133 -7.66 -2.61 1.25
C MET A 133 -8.31 -3.83 0.58
N ALA A 134 -9.19 -4.57 1.26
CA ALA A 134 -9.92 -5.73 0.72
C ALA A 134 -11.05 -5.36 -0.25
N ILE A 135 -11.46 -4.09 -0.31
CA ILE A 135 -12.50 -3.61 -1.23
C ILE A 135 -12.03 -3.54 -2.70
N PHE A 136 -10.73 -3.72 -2.97
CA PHE A 136 -10.13 -3.41 -4.27
C PHE A 136 -9.59 -4.62 -5.05
N VAL A 137 -10.13 -5.82 -4.80
CA VAL A 137 -9.95 -7.00 -5.67
C VAL A 137 -11.30 -7.47 -6.17
#